data_AF-K0DDS6-F1
#
_entry.id   AF-K0DDS6-F1
#
_cell.length_a   1.000
_cell.length_b   1.000
_cell.length_c   1.000
_cell.angle_alpha   90.00
_cell.angle_beta   90.00
_cell.angle_gamma   90.00
#
_symmetry.space_group_name_H-M   'P 1'
#
loop_
_entity.id
_entity.type
_entity.pdbx_description
1 polymer ?
#
loop_
_entity_poly.entity_id
_entity_poly.type
_entity_poly.pdbx_seq_one_letter_code
_entity_poly.pdbx_strand_id
1 'polypeptide(L)'
;MTQKFTIQDLLQYYPKYEEGMDLNKDIVRNIQKCSDDFHALLMENKTLNRMTCLRDLDNSLQCFYENAQGLLQEGRTDSLDIFGWYLTINDDFRYAKDKLRGKTIYV
;
A
#
# COMPACT_ATOMS: atom_id res chain seq x y z
N MET A 1 2.83 -7.66 25.38
CA MET A 1 3.24 -6.25 25.49
C MET A 1 2.48 -5.54 24.38
N THR A 2 1.60 -4.60 24.69
CA THR A 2 0.71 -4.00 23.70
C THR A 2 1.48 -2.92 22.94
N GLN A 3 1.73 -3.11 21.65
CA GLN A 3 2.47 -2.15 20.84
C GLN A 3 1.51 -1.12 20.26
N LYS A 4 1.96 0.14 20.14
CA LYS A 4 1.16 1.19 19.53
C LYS A 4 1.41 1.18 18.02
N PHE A 5 0.36 1.02 17.23
CA PHE A 5 0.42 1.26 15.79
C PHE A 5 0.25 2.76 15.50
N THR A 6 1.16 3.30 14.71
CA THR A 6 1.25 4.73 14.40
C THR A 6 1.21 5.00 12.90
N ILE A 7 1.07 6.27 12.54
CA ILE A 7 1.21 6.72 11.15
C ILE A 7 2.60 6.38 10.61
N GLN A 8 3.65 6.40 11.43
CA GLN A 8 5.00 6.07 10.99
C GLN A 8 5.12 4.59 10.60
N ASP A 9 4.41 3.69 11.31
CA ASP A 9 4.36 2.27 10.98
C ASP A 9 3.61 2.07 9.66
N LEU A 10 2.48 2.76 9.46
CA LEU A 10 1.74 2.73 8.19
C LEU A 10 2.61 3.14 7.00
N LEU A 11 3.43 4.20 7.15
CA LEU A 11 4.27 4.71 6.06
C LEU A 11 5.38 3.75 5.62
N GLN A 12 5.71 2.71 6.41
CA GLN A 12 6.67 1.69 6.00
C GLN A 12 6.15 0.83 4.84
N TYR A 13 4.83 0.77 4.68
CA TYR A 13 4.15 0.01 3.64
C TYR A 13 3.83 0.86 2.41
N TYR A 14 4.23 2.13 2.38
CA TYR A 14 4.06 2.97 1.20
C TYR A 14 5.08 2.56 0.12
N PRO A 15 4.65 2.13 -1.08
CA PRO A 15 5.57 1.74 -2.13
C PRO A 15 6.51 2.88 -2.53
N LYS A 16 7.77 2.55 -2.80
CA LYS A 16 8.80 3.47 -3.33
C LYS A 16 8.60 3.72 -4.82
N TYR A 17 7.40 4.18 -5.16
CA TYR A 17 7.03 4.59 -6.50
C TYR A 17 6.61 6.06 -6.44
N GLU A 18 7.27 6.88 -7.24
CA GLU A 18 6.96 8.31 -7.34
C GLU A 18 6.20 8.58 -8.64
N GLU A 19 5.42 9.66 -8.65
CA GLU A 19 4.69 10.10 -9.83
C GLU A 19 5.63 10.26 -11.04
N GLY A 20 5.25 9.68 -12.17
CA GLY A 20 6.02 9.76 -13.41
C GLY A 20 7.20 8.79 -13.50
N MET A 21 7.40 7.90 -12.51
CA MET A 21 8.46 6.89 -12.57
C MET A 21 8.06 5.73 -13.49
N ASP A 22 8.94 5.34 -14.40
CA ASP A 22 8.70 4.15 -15.23
C ASP A 22 8.72 2.87 -14.39
N LEU A 23 7.85 1.91 -14.74
CA LEU A 23 7.87 0.59 -14.13
C LEU A 23 9.13 -0.17 -14.54
N ASN A 24 9.72 -0.83 -13.56
CA ASN A 24 10.79 -1.79 -13.78
C ASN A 24 10.68 -2.92 -12.75
N LYS A 25 11.53 -3.94 -12.89
CA LYS A 25 11.51 -5.12 -12.02
C LYS A 25 11.71 -4.79 -10.55
N ASP A 26 12.56 -3.81 -10.22
CA ASP A 26 12.86 -3.48 -8.82
C ASP A 26 11.73 -2.68 -8.18
N ILE A 27 11.07 -1.81 -8.96
CA ILE A 27 9.86 -1.12 -8.55
C ILE A 27 8.72 -2.10 -8.29
N VAL A 28 8.42 -2.99 -9.23
CA VAL A 28 7.34 -3.99 -9.06
C VAL A 28 7.61 -4.90 -7.86
N ARG A 29 8.86 -5.32 -7.65
CA ARG A 29 9.25 -6.07 -6.44
C ARG A 29 9.06 -5.29 -5.16
N ASN A 30 9.32 -3.99 -5.16
CA ASN A 30 9.09 -3.16 -3.99
C ASN A 30 7.59 -3.01 -3.69
N ILE A 31 6.76 -2.76 -4.72
CA ILE A 31 5.31 -2.69 -4.59
C ILE A 31 4.76 -4.00 -4.02
N GLN A 32 5.21 -5.14 -4.57
CA GLN A 32 4.85 -6.47 -4.07
C GLN A 32 5.16 -6.61 -2.59
N LYS A 33 6.41 -6.33 -2.19
CA LYS A 33 6.85 -6.45 -0.81
C LYS A 33 5.99 -5.61 0.13
N CYS A 34 5.71 -4.36 -0.24
CA CYS A 34 4.85 -3.48 0.55
C CYS A 34 3.44 -4.04 0.71
N SER A 35 2.85 -4.59 -0.36
CA SER A 35 1.54 -5.25 -0.33
C SER A 35 1.55 -6.49 0.57
N ASP A 36 2.51 -7.39 0.37
CA ASP A 36 2.60 -8.66 1.10
C ASP A 36 2.83 -8.42 2.61
N ASP A 37 3.77 -7.53 2.95
CA ASP A 37 4.10 -7.20 4.35
C ASP A 37 2.91 -6.52 5.06
N PHE A 38 2.13 -5.69 4.35
CA PHE A 38 0.95 -5.03 4.92
C PHE A 38 -0.21 -6.01 5.10
N HIS A 39 -0.45 -6.88 4.13
CA HIS A 39 -1.46 -7.92 4.23
C HIS A 39 -1.18 -8.86 5.41
N ALA A 40 0.07 -9.29 5.57
CA ALA A 40 0.50 -10.10 6.70
C ALA A 40 0.23 -9.40 8.04
N LEU A 41 0.56 -8.11 8.15
CA LEU A 41 0.25 -7.30 9.33
C LEU A 41 -1.25 -7.34 9.68
N LEU A 42 -2.14 -7.15 8.70
CA LEU A 42 -3.58 -7.16 8.94
C LEU A 42 -4.10 -8.55 9.33
N MET A 43 -3.56 -9.62 8.74
CA MET A 43 -3.95 -10.99 9.08
C MET A 43 -3.53 -11.38 10.50
N GLU A 44 -2.38 -10.90 10.95
CA GLU A 44 -1.89 -11.12 12.31
C GLU A 44 -2.64 -10.24 13.34
N ASN A 45 -3.09 -9.04 12.95
CA ASN A 45 -3.67 -8.05 13.85
C ASN A 45 -5.16 -7.81 13.58
N LYS A 46 -6.01 -8.61 14.25
CA LYS A 46 -7.49 -8.51 14.14
C LYS A 46 -8.05 -7.10 14.41
N THR A 47 -7.41 -6.32 15.28
CA THR A 47 -7.81 -4.93 15.56
C THR A 47 -7.63 -4.03 14.33
N LEU A 48 -6.47 -4.12 13.67
CA LEU A 48 -6.20 -3.37 12.44
C LEU A 48 -7.10 -3.85 11.30
N ASN A 49 -7.26 -5.17 11.16
CA ASN A 49 -8.11 -5.76 10.13
C ASN A 49 -9.58 -5.31 10.22
N ARG A 50 -10.08 -5.00 11.42
CA ARG A 50 -11.45 -4.47 11.59
C ARG A 50 -11.60 -3.03 11.10
N MET A 51 -10.51 -2.30 10.88
CA MET A 51 -10.57 -0.94 10.36
C MET A 51 -10.77 -0.99 8.84
N THR A 52 -11.94 -0.54 8.37
CA THR A 52 -12.26 -0.49 6.94
C THR A 52 -11.19 0.23 6.14
N CYS A 53 -10.73 1.41 6.59
CA CYS A 53 -9.67 2.16 5.90
C CYS A 53 -8.36 1.39 5.67
N LEU A 54 -8.02 0.44 6.55
CA LEU A 54 -6.80 -0.36 6.37
C LEU A 54 -7.03 -1.54 5.43
N ARG A 55 -8.21 -2.15 5.44
CA ARG A 55 -8.57 -3.18 4.45
C ARG A 55 -8.73 -2.60 3.04
N ASP A 56 -9.31 -1.42 2.93
CA ASP A 56 -9.44 -0.72 1.65
C ASP A 56 -8.05 -0.44 1.07
N LEU A 57 -7.13 0.03 1.92
CA LEU A 57 -5.73 0.22 1.54
C LEU A 57 -5.02 -1.09 1.14
N ASP A 58 -5.26 -2.18 1.87
CA ASP A 58 -4.70 -3.50 1.56
C ASP A 58 -5.12 -3.98 0.16
N ASN A 59 -6.41 -3.85 -0.15
CA ASN A 59 -6.93 -4.18 -1.47
C ASN A 59 -6.31 -3.29 -2.56
N SER A 60 -6.17 -1.98 -2.30
CA SER A 60 -5.56 -1.05 -3.27
C SER A 60 -4.07 -1.32 -3.51
N LEU A 61 -3.32 -1.72 -2.48
CA LEU A 61 -1.93 -2.18 -2.61
C LEU A 61 -1.83 -3.44 -3.45
N GLN A 62 -2.71 -4.41 -3.21
CA GLN A 62 -2.77 -5.65 -3.99
C GLN A 62 -3.11 -5.35 -5.46
N CYS A 63 -4.13 -4.54 -5.73
CA CYS A 63 -4.49 -4.14 -7.09
C CYS A 63 -3.34 -3.40 -7.77
N PHE A 64 -2.65 -2.49 -7.07
CA PHE A 64 -1.52 -1.77 -7.64
C PHE A 64 -0.37 -2.72 -8.02
N TYR A 65 -0.05 -3.69 -7.16
CA TYR A 65 0.93 -4.73 -7.46
C TYR A 65 0.54 -5.57 -8.69
N GLU A 66 -0.68 -6.12 -8.70
CA GLU A 66 -1.16 -7.00 -9.78
C GLU A 66 -1.13 -6.29 -11.14
N ASN A 67 -1.57 -5.03 -11.18
CA ASN A 67 -1.53 -4.22 -12.41
C ASN A 67 -0.10 -3.87 -12.82
N ALA A 68 0.76 -3.48 -11.87
CA ALA A 68 2.16 -3.17 -12.17
C ALA A 68 2.92 -4.39 -12.69
N GLN A 69 2.65 -5.58 -12.14
CA GLN A 69 3.20 -6.83 -12.61
C GLN A 69 2.69 -7.19 -14.01
N GLY A 70 1.38 -7.05 -14.27
CA GLY A 70 0.79 -7.30 -15.58
C GLY A 70 1.39 -6.42 -16.66
N LEU A 71 1.46 -5.11 -16.42
CA LEU A 71 2.08 -4.15 -17.35
C LEU A 71 3.55 -4.50 -17.64
N LEU A 72 4.32 -4.84 -16.60
CA LEU A 72 5.73 -5.22 -16.77
C LEU A 72 5.88 -6.51 -17.61
N GLN A 73 4.97 -7.48 -17.47
CA GLN A 73 4.96 -8.70 -18.28
C GLN A 73 4.58 -8.42 -19.75
N GLU A 74 3.73 -7.43 -20.00
CA GLU A 74 3.37 -6.94 -21.33
C GLU A 74 4.46 -6.07 -21.97
N GLY A 75 5.53 -5.74 -21.22
CA GLY A 75 6.58 -4.82 -21.68
C GLY A 75 6.16 -3.35 -21.67
N ARG A 76 5.05 -3.03 -21.00
CA ARG A 76 4.53 -1.67 -20.80
C ARG A 76 5.10 -1.09 -19.53
N THR A 77 6.00 -0.15 -19.68
CA THR A 77 6.72 0.45 -18.54
C THR A 77 6.42 1.92 -18.33
N ASP A 78 5.65 2.54 -19.22
CA ASP A 78 5.35 3.96 -19.15
C ASP A 78 4.56 4.29 -17.88
N SER A 79 5.00 5.31 -17.16
CA SER A 79 4.34 5.76 -15.93
C SER A 79 2.84 6.08 -16.07
N LEU A 80 2.38 6.51 -17.26
CA LEU A 80 0.98 6.81 -17.52
C LEU A 80 0.09 5.56 -17.48
N ASP A 81 0.65 4.39 -17.82
CA ASP A 81 -0.10 3.13 -17.83
C ASP A 81 -0.53 2.70 -16.42
N ILE A 82 0.25 3.07 -15.39
CA ILE A 82 -0.03 2.73 -13.99
C ILE A 82 -0.52 3.92 -13.15
N PHE A 83 -0.52 5.12 -13.73
CA PHE A 83 -0.80 6.37 -13.01
C PHE A 83 -2.13 6.37 -12.25
N GLY A 84 -3.20 5.81 -12.83
CA GLY A 84 -4.50 5.73 -12.15
C GLY A 84 -4.44 4.93 -10.85
N TRP A 85 -3.71 3.82 -10.83
CA TRP A 85 -3.52 3.00 -9.62
C TRP A 85 -2.64 3.69 -8.59
N TYR A 86 -1.64 4.45 -9.04
CA TYR A 86 -0.82 5.29 -8.16
C TYR A 86 -1.66 6.35 -7.43
N LEU A 87 -2.61 6.99 -8.12
CA LEU A 87 -3.51 7.96 -7.48
C LEU A 87 -4.42 7.29 -6.43
N THR A 88 -4.97 6.12 -6.73
CA THR A 88 -5.81 5.35 -5.81
C THR A 88 -5.06 5.03 -4.52
N ILE A 89 -3.84 4.47 -4.60
CA ILE A 89 -3.08 4.16 -3.38
C ILE A 89 -2.75 5.43 -2.57
N ASN A 90 -2.48 6.56 -3.23
CA ASN A 90 -2.20 7.82 -2.56
C ASN A 90 -3.40 8.33 -1.75
N ASP A 91 -4.59 8.26 -2.36
CA ASP A 91 -5.83 8.64 -1.72
C ASP A 91 -6.14 7.75 -0.52
N ASP A 92 -5.94 6.43 -0.65
CA ASP A 92 -6.18 5.49 0.43
C ASP A 92 -5.16 5.62 1.57
N PHE A 93 -3.88 5.87 1.26
CA PHE A 93 -2.88 6.18 2.28
C PHE A 93 -3.22 7.46 3.03
N ARG A 94 -3.63 8.52 2.31
CA ARG A 94 -4.08 9.77 2.92
C ARG A 94 -5.29 9.54 3.81
N TYR A 95 -6.29 8.81 3.33
CA TYR A 95 -7.49 8.47 4.09
C TYR A 95 -7.17 7.66 5.35
N ALA A 96 -6.33 6.63 5.24
CA ALA A 96 -5.88 5.83 6.37
C ALA A 96 -5.15 6.69 7.41
N LYS A 97 -4.21 7.55 6.98
CA LYS A 97 -3.51 8.49 7.87
C LYS A 97 -4.47 9.39 8.64
N ASP A 98 -5.46 9.96 7.96
CA ASP A 98 -6.47 10.81 8.60
C ASP A 98 -7.32 10.04 9.61
N LYS A 99 -7.66 8.78 9.33
CA LYS A 99 -8.40 7.92 10.27
C LYS A 99 -7.57 7.46 11.46
N LEU A 100 -6.25 7.37 11.32
CA LEU A 100 -5.32 7.06 12.41
C LEU A 100 -4.97 8.30 13.25
N ARG A 101 -5.11 9.51 12.70
CA ARG A 101 -4.75 10.76 13.38
C ARG A 101 -5.53 10.91 14.68
N GLY A 102 -4.80 11.16 15.77
CA GLY A 102 -5.39 11.31 17.11
C GLY A 102 -5.91 10.02 17.74
N LYS A 103 -5.77 8.86 17.07
CA LYS A 103 -6.10 7.56 17.64
C LYS A 103 -4.87 6.90 18.22
N THR A 104 -5.06 6.19 19.32
CA THR A 104 -4.06 5.25 19.85
C THR A 104 -4.59 3.86 19.58
N ILE A 105 -3.96 3.16 18.65
CA ILE A 105 -4.34 1.80 18.28
C ILE A 105 -3.30 0.87 18.87
N TYR A 106 -3.81 -0.12 19.57
CA TYR A 106 -3.04 -1.11 20.29
C TYR A 106 -3.09 -2.40 19.51
N VAL A 107 -1.90 -2.88 19.13
CA VAL A 107 -1.66 -4.12 18.38
C VAL A 107 -0.84 -5.08 19.21
#